data_AF-A0A7S1SMH2-F1
#
_entry.id   AF-A0A7S1SMH2-F1
#
_cell.length_a   1.000
_cell.length_b   1.000
_cell.length_c   1.000
_cell.angle_alpha   90.00
_cell.angle_beta   90.00
_cell.angle_gamma   90.00
#
_symmetry.space_group_name_H-M   'P 1'
#
loop_
_entity.id
_entity.type
_entity.pdbx_description
1 polymer ?
#
loop_
_entity_poly.entity_id
_entity_poly.type
_entity_poly.pdbx_seq_one_letter_code
_entity_poly.pdbx_strand_id
1 'polypeptide(L)'
;KADSKEAREEGFLELLRETGVTPFSRWEKELPKLIGDPRFSAVSSQKEKRMLFDKFCRMRADEVRSEKKQTSKVAVKGFADLLNEAVEQLYQDMKRDEEEGEDLGEGGEVYIPKDTTLAALTKQWGKDARWKACSELERRKLYAEVVQPLVDKAAKREAALLATATEGFKALLRDSGISARSRWRDVKEKVSRDPRYRSVPRESREGIFDALVAEMAAVEEAGRKERDIREGRQQEALRRMEKEEEEGERRRRR
;
A
#
# COMPACT_ATOMS: atom_id res chain seq x y z
N LYS A 1 6.01 -25.31 55.81
CA LYS A 1 6.02 -23.90 56.27
C LYS A 1 5.78 -22.89 55.12
N ALA A 2 6.03 -23.24 53.85
CA ALA A 2 5.69 -22.37 52.70
C ALA A 2 4.17 -22.17 52.54
N ASP A 3 3.38 -23.24 52.67
CA ASP A 3 1.91 -23.21 52.60
C ASP A 3 1.25 -22.12 53.48
N SER A 4 1.73 -21.93 54.71
CA SER A 4 1.12 -20.94 55.61
C SER A 4 1.50 -19.50 55.28
N LYS A 5 2.61 -19.26 54.55
CA LYS A 5 2.97 -17.91 54.10
C LYS A 5 2.14 -17.54 52.87
N GLU A 6 2.10 -18.43 51.88
CA GLU A 6 1.33 -18.23 50.65
C GLU A 6 -0.16 -18.09 50.93
N ALA A 7 -0.74 -18.91 51.81
CA ALA A 7 -2.15 -18.77 52.22
C ALA A 7 -2.46 -17.42 52.90
N ARG A 8 -1.49 -16.86 53.66
CA ARG A 8 -1.65 -15.53 54.27
C ARG A 8 -1.55 -14.40 53.24
N GLU A 9 -0.65 -14.54 52.28
CA GLU A 9 -0.53 -13.61 51.16
C GLU A 9 -1.80 -13.65 50.30
N GLU A 10 -2.30 -14.83 49.98
CA GLU A 10 -3.53 -15.05 49.19
C GLU A 10 -4.76 -14.46 49.89
N GLY A 11 -4.94 -14.74 51.19
CA GLY A 11 -6.02 -14.14 51.97
C GLY A 11 -5.93 -12.60 52.01
N PHE A 12 -4.72 -12.03 52.05
CA PHE A 12 -4.53 -10.59 51.96
C PHE A 12 -4.90 -10.04 50.57
N LEU A 13 -4.52 -10.72 49.49
CA LEU A 13 -4.90 -10.32 48.11
C LEU A 13 -6.41 -10.45 47.87
N GLU A 14 -7.08 -11.41 48.50
CA GLU A 14 -8.53 -11.56 48.46
C GLU A 14 -9.23 -10.43 49.21
N LEU A 15 -8.73 -10.04 50.39
CA LEU A 15 -9.19 -8.84 51.09
C LEU A 15 -9.07 -7.57 50.22
N LEU A 16 -7.94 -7.38 49.52
CA LEU A 16 -7.77 -6.25 48.59
C LEU A 16 -8.80 -6.28 47.45
N ARG A 17 -9.17 -7.48 46.98
CA ARG A 17 -10.20 -7.67 45.96
C ARG A 17 -11.60 -7.32 46.49
N GLU A 18 -11.96 -7.82 47.66
CA GLU A 18 -13.27 -7.57 48.30
C GLU A 18 -13.48 -6.11 48.67
N THR A 19 -12.42 -5.43 49.11
CA THR A 19 -12.46 -4.00 49.45
C THR A 19 -12.50 -3.07 48.23
N GLY A 20 -12.41 -3.63 47.02
CA GLY A 20 -12.49 -2.87 45.77
C GLY A 20 -11.23 -2.07 45.46
N VAL A 21 -10.06 -2.54 45.88
CA VAL A 21 -8.79 -1.89 45.53
C VAL A 21 -8.60 -1.96 44.01
N THR A 22 -8.31 -0.81 43.40
CA THR A 22 -8.12 -0.65 41.95
C THR A 22 -6.66 -0.34 41.62
N PRO A 23 -6.23 -0.43 40.35
CA PRO A 23 -4.90 -0.01 39.92
C PRO A 23 -4.47 1.41 40.34
N PHE A 24 -5.44 2.30 40.60
CA PHE A 24 -5.21 3.69 40.98
C PHE A 24 -5.43 3.96 42.48
N SER A 25 -5.79 2.93 43.25
CA SER A 25 -6.01 3.06 44.68
C SER A 25 -4.72 3.42 45.41
N ARG A 26 -4.85 4.25 46.44
CA ARG A 26 -3.74 4.69 47.29
C ARG A 26 -3.79 3.95 48.61
N TRP A 27 -2.67 3.34 49.00
CA TRP A 27 -2.53 2.61 50.27
C TRP A 27 -3.09 3.39 51.46
N GLU A 28 -2.72 4.68 51.59
CA GLU A 28 -3.13 5.50 52.74
C GLU A 28 -4.65 5.69 52.81
N LYS A 29 -5.35 5.63 51.66
CA LYS A 29 -6.81 5.78 51.57
C LYS A 29 -7.54 4.46 51.81
N GLU A 30 -6.94 3.34 51.43
CA GLU A 30 -7.54 2.01 51.62
C GLU A 30 -7.25 1.42 53.00
N LEU A 31 -6.14 1.83 53.64
CA LEU A 31 -5.68 1.31 54.92
C LEU A 31 -6.76 1.28 56.02
N PRO A 32 -7.59 2.32 56.24
CA PRO A 32 -8.63 2.29 57.27
C PRO A 32 -9.67 1.17 57.08
N LYS A 33 -9.92 0.76 55.84
CA LYS A 33 -10.87 -0.31 55.50
C LYS A 33 -10.27 -1.70 55.73
N LEU A 34 -8.95 -1.81 55.79
CA LEU A 34 -8.24 -3.07 55.86
C LEU A 34 -7.86 -3.46 57.29
N ILE A 35 -7.58 -2.49 58.17
CA ILE A 35 -7.01 -2.73 59.51
C ILE A 35 -7.88 -3.66 60.38
N GLY A 36 -9.20 -3.62 60.22
CA GLY A 36 -10.13 -4.42 61.02
C GLY A 36 -10.25 -5.89 60.60
N ASP A 37 -9.73 -6.27 59.44
CA ASP A 37 -9.88 -7.64 58.92
C ASP A 37 -8.79 -8.58 59.48
N PRO A 38 -9.13 -9.80 59.95
CA PRO A 38 -8.15 -10.77 60.42
C PRO A 38 -7.04 -11.09 59.41
N ARG A 39 -7.35 -11.09 58.10
CA ARG A 39 -6.40 -11.34 57.00
C ARG A 39 -5.37 -10.22 56.87
N PHE A 40 -5.72 -8.98 57.25
CA PHE A 40 -4.76 -7.87 57.33
C PHE A 40 -3.75 -8.08 58.43
N SER A 41 -4.15 -8.64 59.58
CA SER A 41 -3.26 -8.92 60.71
C SER A 41 -2.41 -10.19 60.51
N ALA A 42 -2.87 -11.11 59.66
CA ALA A 42 -2.15 -12.35 59.34
C ALA A 42 -0.79 -12.10 58.67
N VAL A 43 -0.69 -11.07 57.82
CA VAL A 43 0.59 -10.56 57.32
C VAL A 43 1.19 -9.66 58.39
N SER A 44 2.30 -10.06 59.01
CA SER A 44 2.82 -9.35 60.19
C SER A 44 3.58 -8.06 59.81
N SER A 45 4.27 -8.07 58.68
CA SER A 45 5.15 -6.97 58.26
C SER A 45 4.40 -5.91 57.46
N GLN A 46 4.44 -4.65 57.92
CA GLN A 46 3.87 -3.51 57.17
C GLN A 46 4.54 -3.32 55.80
N LYS A 47 5.85 -3.59 55.71
CA LYS A 47 6.58 -3.56 54.44
C LYS A 47 6.04 -4.63 53.49
N GLU A 48 5.76 -5.84 53.98
CA GLU A 48 5.19 -6.93 53.18
C GLU A 48 3.77 -6.62 52.72
N LYS A 49 2.91 -6.08 53.60
CA LYS A 49 1.57 -5.61 53.22
C LYS A 49 1.62 -4.56 52.10
N ARG A 50 2.53 -3.58 52.21
CA ARG A 50 2.69 -2.54 51.19
C ARG A 50 3.18 -3.14 49.86
N MET A 51 4.14 -4.07 49.90
CA MET A 51 4.60 -4.77 48.70
C MET A 51 3.47 -5.58 48.04
N LEU A 52 2.66 -6.29 48.83
CA LEU A 52 1.51 -7.05 48.31
C LEU A 52 0.44 -6.13 47.73
N PHE A 53 0.17 -4.99 48.36
CA PHE A 53 -0.73 -3.97 47.81
C PHE A 53 -0.24 -3.42 46.48
N ASP A 54 1.03 -2.98 46.41
CA ASP A 54 1.61 -2.45 45.18
C ASP A 54 1.65 -3.53 44.08
N LYS A 55 1.95 -4.78 44.44
CA LYS A 55 1.88 -5.95 43.54
C LYS A 55 0.46 -6.16 43.02
N PHE A 56 -0.55 -6.11 43.90
CA PHE A 56 -1.95 -6.26 43.52
C PHE A 56 -2.40 -5.16 42.57
N CYS A 57 -2.08 -3.89 42.86
CA CYS A 57 -2.41 -2.77 41.96
C CYS A 57 -1.76 -2.94 40.57
N ARG A 58 -0.49 -3.37 40.50
CA ARG A 58 0.19 -3.67 39.24
C ARG A 58 -0.45 -4.84 38.50
N MET A 59 -0.69 -5.95 39.20
CA MET A 59 -1.33 -7.15 38.64
C MET A 59 -2.70 -6.81 38.05
N ARG A 60 -3.52 -6.03 38.74
CA ARG A 60 -4.80 -5.53 38.23
C ARG A 60 -4.63 -4.65 37.00
N ALA A 61 -3.64 -3.76 36.99
CA ALA A 61 -3.33 -2.94 35.83
C ALA A 61 -2.89 -3.77 34.63
N ASP A 62 -2.13 -4.85 34.87
CA ASP A 62 -1.67 -5.78 33.84
C ASP A 62 -2.82 -6.67 33.34
N GLU A 63 -3.67 -7.20 34.22
CA GLU A 63 -4.87 -7.99 33.89
C GLU A 63 -5.78 -7.22 32.93
N VAL A 64 -6.21 -6.01 33.32
CA VAL A 64 -7.08 -5.15 32.49
C VAL A 64 -6.43 -4.84 31.13
N ARG A 65 -5.13 -4.56 31.11
CA ARG A 65 -4.39 -4.33 29.85
C ARG A 65 -4.31 -5.60 29.00
N SER A 66 -4.12 -6.75 29.63
CA SER A 66 -3.98 -8.05 28.97
C SER A 66 -5.31 -8.52 28.38
N GLU A 67 -6.43 -8.34 29.08
CA GLU A 67 -7.78 -8.60 28.61
C GLU A 67 -8.10 -7.72 27.40
N LYS A 68 -7.85 -6.41 27.50
CA LYS A 68 -8.03 -5.49 26.37
C LYS A 68 -7.17 -5.87 25.16
N LYS A 69 -5.94 -6.32 25.39
CA LYS A 69 -5.05 -6.82 24.32
C LYS A 69 -5.58 -8.12 23.71
N GLN A 70 -6.12 -9.02 24.53
CA GLN A 70 -6.67 -10.29 24.07
C GLN A 70 -7.95 -10.09 23.25
N THR A 71 -8.86 -9.21 23.70
CA THR A 71 -10.07 -8.87 22.94
C THR A 71 -9.73 -8.23 21.60
N SER A 72 -8.76 -7.31 21.58
CA SER A 72 -8.24 -6.70 20.35
C SER A 72 -7.64 -7.77 19.41
N LYS A 73 -6.80 -8.67 19.92
CA LYS A 73 -6.25 -9.78 19.12
C LYS A 73 -7.33 -10.67 18.49
N VAL A 74 -8.38 -11.01 19.25
CA VAL A 74 -9.49 -11.82 18.73
C VAL A 74 -10.24 -11.06 17.64
N ALA A 75 -10.48 -9.76 17.82
CA ALA A 75 -11.14 -8.93 16.82
C ALA A 75 -10.31 -8.76 15.54
N VAL A 76 -8.99 -8.56 15.68
CA VAL A 76 -8.04 -8.49 14.56
C VAL A 76 -8.01 -9.82 13.80
N LYS A 77 -7.94 -10.96 14.50
CA LYS A 77 -8.01 -12.29 13.89
C LYS A 77 -9.32 -12.47 13.12
N GLY A 78 -10.45 -12.04 13.68
CA GLY A 78 -11.74 -12.11 13.00
C GLY A 78 -11.78 -11.36 11.67
N PHE A 79 -11.15 -10.18 11.58
CA PHE A 79 -11.03 -9.46 10.31
C PHE A 79 -10.07 -10.17 9.33
N ALA A 80 -8.96 -10.73 9.81
CA ALA A 80 -8.07 -11.51 8.97
C ALA A 80 -8.76 -12.76 8.40
N ASP A 81 -9.56 -13.46 9.21
CA ASP A 81 -10.35 -14.62 8.77
C ASP A 81 -11.34 -14.23 7.65
N LEU A 82 -12.00 -13.06 7.74
CA LEU A 82 -12.86 -12.53 6.67
C LEU A 82 -12.11 -12.31 5.35
N LEU A 83 -10.90 -11.75 5.42
CA LEU A 83 -10.06 -11.53 4.24
C LEU A 83 -9.64 -12.85 3.60
N ASN A 84 -9.23 -13.83 4.40
CA ASN A 84 -8.83 -15.15 3.92
C ASN A 84 -10.00 -15.89 3.26
N GLU A 85 -11.19 -15.84 3.87
CA GLU A 85 -12.41 -16.42 3.28
C GLU A 85 -12.74 -15.78 1.92
N ALA A 86 -12.57 -14.46 1.80
CA ALA A 86 -12.80 -13.76 0.54
C ALA A 86 -11.80 -14.17 -0.55
N VAL A 87 -10.52 -14.31 -0.19
CA VAL A 87 -9.47 -14.77 -1.09
C VAL A 87 -9.74 -16.21 -1.53
N GLU A 88 -10.13 -17.10 -0.61
CA GLU A 88 -10.47 -18.48 -0.93
C GLU A 88 -11.67 -18.54 -1.89
N GLN A 89 -12.71 -17.73 -1.65
CA GLN A 89 -13.85 -17.67 -2.56
C GLN A 89 -13.43 -17.26 -3.98
N LEU A 90 -12.55 -16.27 -4.12
CA LEU A 90 -11.99 -15.86 -5.41
C LEU A 90 -11.20 -17.00 -6.07
N TYR A 91 -10.38 -17.74 -5.31
CA TYR A 91 -9.69 -18.91 -5.84
C TYR A 91 -10.65 -19.99 -6.34
N GLN A 92 -11.73 -20.26 -5.59
CA GLN A 92 -12.73 -21.25 -5.99
C GLN A 92 -13.49 -20.81 -7.25
N ASP A 93 -13.84 -19.53 -7.36
CA ASP A 93 -14.48 -18.99 -8.55
C ASP A 93 -13.54 -19.08 -9.77
N MET A 94 -12.25 -18.71 -9.63
CA MET A 94 -11.27 -18.87 -10.71
C MET A 94 -11.11 -20.34 -11.15
N LYS A 95 -11.12 -21.28 -10.19
CA LYS A 95 -10.99 -22.71 -10.49
C LYS A 95 -12.23 -23.25 -11.22
N ARG A 96 -13.43 -22.78 -10.86
CA ARG A 96 -14.66 -23.13 -11.58
C ARG A 96 -14.61 -22.64 -13.02
N ASP A 97 -14.15 -21.41 -13.24
CA ASP A 97 -14.03 -20.83 -14.58
C ASP A 97 -13.01 -21.60 -15.44
N GLU A 98 -11.92 -22.13 -14.84
CA GLU A 98 -10.98 -23.07 -15.48
C GLU A 98 -11.67 -24.36 -15.97
N GLU A 99 -12.45 -24.97 -15.08
CA GLU A 99 -13.15 -26.24 -15.33
C GLU A 99 -14.28 -26.07 -16.38
N GLU A 100 -14.90 -24.90 -16.45
CA GLU A 100 -15.95 -24.54 -17.41
C GLU A 100 -15.40 -24.14 -18.80
N GLY A 101 -14.08 -24.05 -18.96
CA GLY A 101 -13.43 -23.80 -20.25
C GLY A 101 -13.55 -22.35 -20.74
N GLU A 102 -13.84 -21.41 -19.84
CA GLU A 102 -13.75 -19.99 -20.13
C GLU A 102 -12.27 -19.57 -20.15
N ASP A 103 -11.86 -18.86 -21.20
CA ASP A 103 -10.47 -18.43 -21.46
C ASP A 103 -9.90 -17.62 -20.28
N LEU A 104 -9.22 -18.32 -19.37
CA LEU A 104 -8.47 -17.73 -18.27
C LEU A 104 -7.26 -17.01 -18.84
N GLY A 105 -7.45 -15.73 -19.16
CA GLY A 105 -6.39 -14.83 -19.56
C GLY A 105 -5.10 -15.03 -18.74
N GLU A 106 -3.96 -14.84 -19.39
CA GLU A 106 -2.63 -15.23 -18.92
C GLU A 106 -2.39 -15.04 -17.40
N GLY A 107 -2.38 -16.16 -16.68
CA GLY A 107 -1.43 -16.33 -15.58
C GLY A 107 -1.95 -16.73 -14.21
N GLY A 108 -3.18 -17.24 -14.06
CA GLY A 108 -3.59 -18.06 -12.90
C GLY A 108 -3.33 -17.47 -11.49
N GLU A 109 -3.16 -16.15 -11.37
CA GLU A 109 -2.92 -15.47 -10.09
C GLU A 109 -4.22 -14.82 -9.62
N VAL A 110 -4.47 -14.87 -8.31
CA VAL A 110 -5.64 -14.24 -7.67
C VAL A 110 -5.74 -12.80 -8.06
N TYR A 111 -6.84 -12.47 -8.72
CA TYR A 111 -7.21 -11.10 -9.01
C TYR A 111 -7.71 -10.42 -7.73
N ILE A 112 -7.01 -9.38 -7.27
CA ILE A 112 -7.54 -8.46 -6.27
C ILE A 112 -8.02 -7.21 -7.01
N PRO A 113 -9.34 -6.91 -6.97
CA PRO A 113 -9.88 -5.74 -7.63
C PRO A 113 -9.26 -4.45 -7.10
N LYS A 114 -8.93 -3.51 -8.01
CA LYS A 114 -8.35 -2.22 -7.63
C LYS A 114 -9.28 -1.32 -6.81
N ASP A 115 -10.58 -1.59 -6.85
CA ASP A 115 -11.61 -0.91 -6.07
C ASP A 115 -11.88 -1.57 -4.70
N THR A 116 -11.06 -2.57 -4.31
CA THR A 116 -11.06 -3.18 -2.97
C THR A 116 -10.57 -2.19 -1.93
N THR A 117 -11.41 -1.20 -1.64
CA THR A 117 -11.18 -0.15 -0.66
C THR A 117 -11.78 -0.51 0.68
N LEU A 118 -11.34 0.14 1.76
CA LEU A 118 -11.98 -0.04 3.06
C LEU A 118 -13.49 0.29 3.02
N ALA A 119 -13.91 1.23 2.18
CA ALA A 119 -15.32 1.54 1.97
C ALA A 119 -16.08 0.39 1.30
N ALA A 120 -15.49 -0.24 0.28
CA ALA A 120 -16.05 -1.42 -0.37
C ALA A 120 -16.18 -2.58 0.63
N LEU A 121 -15.14 -2.85 1.42
CA LEU A 121 -15.17 -3.87 2.48
C LEU A 121 -16.22 -3.55 3.56
N THR A 122 -16.39 -2.27 3.91
CA THR A 122 -17.44 -1.84 4.85
C THR A 122 -18.83 -2.12 4.31
N LYS A 123 -19.06 -1.89 3.00
CA LYS A 123 -20.33 -2.19 2.35
C LYS A 123 -20.60 -3.70 2.34
N GLN A 124 -19.58 -4.52 2.13
CA GLN A 124 -19.69 -5.97 2.07
C GLN A 124 -19.86 -6.62 3.45
N TRP A 125 -19.02 -6.27 4.42
CA TRP A 125 -18.95 -6.94 5.73
C TRP A 125 -19.46 -6.09 6.89
N GLY A 126 -20.02 -4.91 6.65
CA GLY A 126 -20.47 -3.99 7.71
C GLY A 126 -21.46 -4.58 8.72
N LYS A 127 -22.18 -5.64 8.33
CA LYS A 127 -23.12 -6.36 9.21
C LYS A 127 -22.49 -7.53 9.97
N ASP A 128 -21.34 -8.04 9.52
CA ASP A 128 -20.63 -9.19 10.08
C ASP A 128 -20.15 -8.91 11.51
N ALA A 129 -20.28 -9.91 12.38
CA ALA A 129 -19.93 -9.78 13.80
C ALA A 129 -18.41 -9.58 14.00
N ARG A 130 -17.58 -10.26 13.22
CA ARG A 130 -16.10 -10.14 13.25
C ARG A 130 -15.66 -8.77 12.78
N TRP A 131 -16.31 -8.25 11.73
CA TRP A 131 -16.09 -6.89 11.25
C TRP A 131 -16.44 -5.83 12.30
N LYS A 132 -17.62 -5.96 12.93
CA LYS A 132 -18.07 -5.04 13.99
C LYS A 132 -17.21 -5.11 15.25
N ALA A 133 -16.70 -6.30 15.59
CA ALA A 133 -15.83 -6.50 16.75
C ALA A 133 -14.47 -5.79 16.57
N CYS A 134 -13.99 -5.65 15.33
CA CYS A 134 -12.76 -4.93 15.01
C CYS A 134 -13.01 -3.42 14.96
N SER A 135 -12.27 -2.65 15.77
CA SER A 135 -12.43 -1.20 15.80
C SER A 135 -12.11 -0.58 14.44
N GLU A 136 -12.70 0.58 14.14
CA GLU A 136 -12.44 1.26 12.86
C GLU A 136 -10.94 1.59 12.67
N LEU A 137 -10.26 1.96 13.77
CA LEU A 137 -8.82 2.22 13.74
C LEU A 137 -8.02 0.96 13.40
N GLU A 138 -8.37 -0.19 13.98
CA GLU A 138 -7.69 -1.47 13.68
C GLU A 138 -8.00 -1.93 12.26
N ARG A 139 -9.25 -1.80 11.78
CA ARG A 139 -9.62 -2.11 10.40
C ARG A 139 -8.83 -1.27 9.40
N ARG A 140 -8.69 0.04 9.64
CA ARG A 140 -7.86 0.94 8.81
C ARG A 140 -6.39 0.52 8.79
N LYS A 141 -5.82 0.16 9.94
CA LYS A 141 -4.43 -0.31 10.04
C LYS A 141 -4.23 -1.63 9.28
N LEU A 142 -5.08 -2.62 9.53
CA LEU A 142 -5.01 -3.93 8.89
C LEU A 142 -5.20 -3.82 7.37
N TYR A 143 -6.13 -2.97 6.93
CA TYR A 143 -6.29 -2.66 5.51
C TYR A 143 -5.00 -2.08 4.92
N ALA A 144 -4.39 -1.09 5.57
CA ALA A 144 -3.17 -0.46 5.08
C ALA A 144 -1.96 -1.41 5.08
N GLU A 145 -1.87 -2.33 6.04
CA GLU A 145 -0.75 -3.28 6.16
C GLU A 145 -0.90 -4.52 5.25
N VAL A 146 -2.13 -4.98 5.02
CA VAL A 146 -2.39 -6.27 4.34
C VAL A 146 -3.02 -6.06 2.97
N VAL A 147 -4.11 -5.30 2.89
CA VAL A 147 -4.93 -5.21 1.67
C VAL A 147 -4.33 -4.23 0.67
N GLN A 148 -3.94 -3.03 1.12
CA GLN A 148 -3.42 -1.97 0.26
C GLN A 148 -2.17 -2.41 -0.54
N PRO A 149 -1.16 -3.07 0.06
CA PRO A 149 0.01 -3.53 -0.70
C PRO A 149 -0.34 -4.56 -1.79
N LEU A 150 -1.37 -5.37 -1.55
CA LEU A 150 -1.85 -6.34 -2.54
C LEU A 150 -2.60 -5.66 -3.69
N VAL A 151 -3.44 -4.67 -3.39
CA VAL A 151 -4.09 -3.80 -4.39
C VAL A 151 -3.05 -3.07 -5.23
N ASP A 152 -2.04 -2.48 -4.59
CA ASP A 152 -0.96 -1.76 -5.27
C ASP A 152 -0.13 -2.71 -6.16
N LYS A 153 0.15 -3.92 -5.68
CA LYS A 153 0.86 -4.95 -6.45
C LYS A 153 0.05 -5.37 -7.69
N ALA A 154 -1.25 -5.61 -7.54
CA ALA A 154 -2.15 -5.96 -8.63
C ALA A 154 -2.22 -4.82 -9.67
N ALA A 155 -2.42 -3.58 -9.22
CA ALA A 155 -2.44 -2.40 -10.09
C ALA A 155 -1.11 -2.19 -10.83
N LYS A 156 0.02 -2.38 -10.17
CA LYS A 156 1.35 -2.30 -10.80
C LYS A 156 1.55 -3.37 -11.86
N ARG A 157 1.05 -4.59 -11.63
CA ARG A 157 1.10 -5.68 -12.62
C ARG A 157 0.24 -5.36 -13.84
N GLU A 158 -1.01 -4.93 -13.63
CA GLU A 158 -1.93 -4.51 -14.70
C GLU A 158 -1.28 -3.39 -15.54
N ALA A 159 -0.69 -2.38 -14.88
CA ALA A 159 0.02 -1.30 -15.55
C ALA A 159 1.25 -1.79 -16.34
N ALA A 160 2.01 -2.75 -15.81
CA ALA A 160 3.16 -3.33 -16.51
C ALA A 160 2.74 -4.14 -17.75
N LEU A 161 1.65 -4.91 -17.67
CA LEU A 161 1.09 -5.63 -18.81
C LEU A 161 0.60 -4.65 -19.89
N LEU A 162 -0.11 -3.60 -19.48
CA LEU A 162 -0.55 -2.56 -20.41
C LEU A 162 0.63 -1.81 -21.04
N ALA A 163 1.70 -1.56 -20.29
CA ALA A 163 2.91 -0.93 -20.82
C ALA A 163 3.59 -1.83 -21.87
N THR A 164 3.74 -3.12 -21.59
CA THR A 164 4.25 -4.12 -22.54
C THR A 164 3.39 -4.19 -23.81
N ALA A 165 2.06 -4.24 -23.66
CA ALA A 165 1.13 -4.23 -24.78
C ALA A 165 1.23 -2.94 -25.61
N THR A 166 1.37 -1.80 -24.93
CA THR A 166 1.55 -0.48 -25.56
C THR A 166 2.84 -0.41 -26.37
N GLU A 167 3.97 -0.89 -25.83
CA GLU A 167 5.24 -0.93 -26.57
C GLU A 167 5.19 -1.92 -27.74
N GLY A 168 4.53 -3.08 -27.57
CA GLY A 168 4.27 -4.01 -28.67
C GLY A 168 3.45 -3.37 -29.79
N PHE A 169 2.43 -2.58 -29.43
CA PHE A 169 1.62 -1.83 -30.41
C PHE A 169 2.42 -0.71 -31.09
N LYS A 170 3.25 0.05 -30.35
CA LYS A 170 4.15 1.06 -30.95
C LYS A 170 5.14 0.41 -31.92
N ALA A 171 5.69 -0.75 -31.61
CA ALA A 171 6.56 -1.50 -32.52
C ALA A 171 5.82 -1.85 -33.81
N LEU A 172 4.60 -2.41 -33.72
CA LEU A 172 3.75 -2.67 -34.88
C LEU A 172 3.49 -1.41 -35.73
N LEU A 173 3.22 -0.28 -35.07
CA LEU A 173 3.02 0.99 -35.79
C LEU A 173 4.29 1.39 -36.56
N ARG A 174 5.47 1.30 -35.94
CA ARG A 174 6.75 1.57 -36.64
C ARG A 174 6.97 0.60 -37.81
N ASP A 175 6.71 -0.70 -37.61
CA ASP A 175 6.83 -1.73 -38.65
C ASP A 175 5.90 -1.44 -39.85
N SER A 176 4.75 -0.80 -39.61
CA SER A 176 3.80 -0.43 -40.67
C SER A 176 4.23 0.77 -41.52
N GLY A 177 5.36 1.41 -41.18
CA GLY A 177 5.91 2.54 -41.92
C GLY A 177 5.17 3.85 -41.68
N ILE A 178 4.70 4.10 -40.46
CA ILE A 178 4.09 5.40 -40.12
C ILE A 178 5.11 6.55 -40.22
N SER A 179 4.60 7.76 -40.45
CA SER A 179 5.36 9.00 -40.51
C SER A 179 4.65 10.12 -39.75
N ALA A 180 5.31 11.26 -39.57
CA ALA A 180 4.74 12.45 -38.93
C ALA A 180 3.46 13.01 -39.62
N ARG A 181 3.13 12.53 -40.83
CA ARG A 181 1.94 12.94 -41.60
C ARG A 181 0.91 11.83 -41.78
N SER A 182 1.16 10.65 -41.21
CA SER A 182 0.25 9.50 -41.30
C SER A 182 -1.09 9.82 -40.65
N ARG A 183 -2.17 9.25 -41.19
CA ARG A 183 -3.52 9.38 -40.63
C ARG A 183 -3.94 8.05 -39.99
N TRP A 184 -4.61 8.15 -38.86
CA TRP A 184 -5.03 6.97 -38.09
C TRP A 184 -5.85 5.97 -38.90
N ARG A 185 -6.79 6.46 -39.73
CA ARG A 185 -7.67 5.62 -40.57
C ARG A 185 -6.87 4.65 -41.45
N ASP A 186 -5.85 5.16 -42.14
CA ASP A 186 -5.07 4.40 -43.13
C ASP A 186 -4.15 3.40 -42.45
N VAL A 187 -3.60 3.77 -41.29
CA VAL A 187 -2.74 2.90 -40.49
C VAL A 187 -3.54 1.79 -39.84
N LYS A 188 -4.68 2.14 -39.23
CA LYS A 188 -5.60 1.20 -38.57
C LYS A 188 -6.04 0.07 -39.51
N GLU A 189 -6.35 0.39 -40.77
CA GLU A 189 -6.72 -0.63 -41.76
C GLU A 189 -5.64 -1.71 -41.90
N LYS A 190 -4.37 -1.31 -41.92
CA LYS A 190 -3.21 -2.20 -42.07
C LYS A 190 -2.92 -3.02 -40.81
N VAL A 191 -3.08 -2.44 -39.63
CA VAL A 191 -2.65 -3.07 -38.36
C VAL A 191 -3.77 -3.78 -37.59
N SER A 192 -5.04 -3.59 -37.97
CA SER A 192 -6.21 -4.07 -37.22
C SER A 192 -6.29 -5.59 -37.00
N ARG A 193 -5.62 -6.38 -37.86
CA ARG A 193 -5.63 -7.85 -37.79
C ARG A 193 -4.50 -8.43 -36.94
N ASP A 194 -3.52 -7.61 -36.51
CA ASP A 194 -2.37 -8.07 -35.74
C ASP A 194 -2.77 -8.29 -34.26
N PRO A 195 -2.30 -9.36 -33.59
CA PRO A 195 -2.53 -9.57 -32.16
C PRO A 195 -2.08 -8.40 -31.26
N ARG A 196 -0.95 -7.75 -31.59
CA ARG A 196 -0.42 -6.59 -30.84
C ARG A 196 -1.32 -5.36 -30.92
N TYR A 197 -2.16 -5.25 -31.96
CA TYR A 197 -3.20 -4.23 -32.04
C TYR A 197 -4.38 -4.56 -31.10
N ARG A 198 -4.73 -5.85 -31.01
CA ARG A 198 -5.86 -6.31 -30.19
C ARG A 198 -5.54 -6.33 -28.69
N SER A 199 -4.28 -6.50 -28.30
CA SER A 199 -3.82 -6.53 -26.91
C SER A 199 -3.90 -5.18 -26.18
N VAL A 200 -4.08 -4.08 -26.91
CA VAL A 200 -4.24 -2.73 -26.33
C VAL A 200 -5.73 -2.35 -26.27
N PRO A 201 -6.23 -1.73 -25.17
CA PRO A 201 -7.60 -1.23 -25.05
C PRO A 201 -8.00 -0.31 -26.21
N ARG A 202 -9.23 -0.45 -26.72
CA ARG A 202 -9.70 0.24 -27.94
C ARG A 202 -9.63 1.75 -27.81
N GLU A 203 -9.98 2.26 -26.64
CA GLU A 203 -9.99 3.67 -26.24
C GLU A 203 -8.59 4.29 -26.24
N SER A 204 -7.54 3.50 -26.04
CA SER A 204 -6.16 4.01 -25.95
C SER A 204 -5.43 4.04 -27.30
N ARG A 205 -5.88 3.26 -28.28
CA ARG A 205 -5.13 3.01 -29.53
C ARG A 205 -4.83 4.27 -30.35
N GLU A 206 -5.83 5.12 -30.55
CA GLU A 206 -5.67 6.36 -31.34
C GLU A 206 -4.78 7.36 -30.61
N GLY A 207 -4.95 7.51 -29.28
CA GLY A 207 -4.07 8.35 -28.48
C GLY A 207 -2.61 7.88 -28.49
N ILE A 208 -2.35 6.57 -28.48
CA ILE A 208 -0.99 6.02 -28.62
C ILE A 208 -0.41 6.33 -30.01
N PHE A 209 -1.22 6.22 -31.06
CA PHE A 209 -0.81 6.59 -32.42
C PHE A 209 -0.48 8.08 -32.53
N ASP A 210 -1.37 8.95 -32.06
CA ASP A 210 -1.18 10.41 -32.11
C ASP A 210 0.08 10.84 -31.34
N ALA A 211 0.31 10.25 -30.17
CA ALA A 211 1.51 10.50 -29.38
C ALA A 211 2.79 10.12 -30.15
N LEU A 212 2.79 8.96 -30.83
CA LEU A 212 3.93 8.50 -31.61
C LEU A 212 4.17 9.36 -32.86
N VAL A 213 3.10 9.81 -33.53
CA VAL A 213 3.19 10.75 -34.66
C VAL A 213 3.75 12.10 -34.21
N ALA A 214 3.28 12.61 -33.07
CA ALA A 214 3.79 13.86 -32.49
C ALA A 214 5.26 13.74 -32.07
N GLU A 215 5.67 12.60 -31.50
CA GLU A 215 7.07 12.31 -31.18
C GLU A 215 7.95 12.35 -32.44
N MET A 216 7.52 11.70 -33.54
CA MET A 216 8.26 11.75 -34.81
C MET A 216 8.35 13.18 -35.38
N ALA A 217 7.25 13.94 -35.36
CA ALA A 217 7.24 15.33 -35.82
C ALA A 217 8.19 16.22 -35.00
N ALA A 218 8.25 15.99 -33.67
CA ALA A 218 9.17 16.71 -32.79
C ALA A 218 10.63 16.37 -33.06
N VAL A 219 10.95 15.09 -33.32
CA VAL A 219 12.31 14.66 -33.71
C VAL A 219 12.72 15.29 -35.04
N GLU A 220 11.84 15.30 -36.04
CA GLU A 220 12.11 15.96 -37.33
C GLU A 220 12.37 17.46 -37.17
N GLU A 221 11.57 18.15 -36.35
CA GLU A 221 11.72 19.59 -36.09
C GLU A 221 13.00 19.92 -35.32
N ALA A 222 13.36 19.11 -34.32
CA ALA A 222 14.61 19.26 -33.59
C ALA A 222 15.82 19.11 -34.53
N GLY A 223 15.78 18.12 -35.43
CA GLY A 223 16.82 17.91 -36.43
C GLY A 223 16.97 19.08 -37.41
N ARG A 224 15.87 19.74 -37.79
CA ARG A 224 15.91 20.97 -38.59
C ARG A 224 16.59 22.11 -37.84
N LYS A 225 16.15 22.39 -36.61
CA LYS A 225 16.72 23.47 -35.78
C LYS A 225 18.21 23.29 -35.52
N GLU A 226 18.66 22.07 -35.23
CA GLU A 226 20.09 21.79 -35.01
C GLU A 226 20.92 22.06 -36.27
N ARG A 227 20.38 21.71 -37.45
CA ARG A 227 21.04 22.00 -38.72
C ARG A 227 21.16 23.50 -38.95
N ASP A 228 20.08 24.26 -38.74
CA ASP A 228 20.06 25.72 -38.91
C ASP A 228 21.05 26.40 -37.96
N ILE A 229 21.13 25.95 -36.70
CA ILE A 229 22.11 26.46 -35.72
C ILE A 229 23.53 26.17 -36.19
N ARG A 230 23.82 24.95 -36.65
CA ARG A 230 25.14 24.55 -37.13
C ARG A 230 25.56 25.37 -38.34
N GLU A 231 24.66 25.54 -39.31
CA GLU A 231 24.91 26.34 -40.52
C GLU A 231 25.10 27.82 -40.17
N GLY A 232 24.32 28.38 -39.24
CA GLY A 232 24.49 29.74 -38.74
C GLY A 232 25.86 29.98 -38.11
N ARG A 233 26.33 29.05 -37.26
CA ARG A 233 27.68 29.13 -36.66
C ARG A 233 28.80 29.05 -37.70
N GLN A 234 28.66 28.18 -38.69
CA GLN A 234 29.64 28.07 -39.78
C GLN A 234 29.73 29.37 -40.59
N GLN A 235 28.58 29.95 -40.95
CA GLN A 235 28.55 31.24 -41.66
C GLN A 235 29.13 32.39 -40.83
N GLU A 236 28.85 32.43 -39.53
CA GLU A 236 29.43 33.44 -38.64
C GLU A 236 30.95 33.32 -38.53
N ALA A 237 31.47 32.10 -38.41
CA ALA A 237 32.91 31.84 -38.40
C ALA A 237 33.58 32.28 -39.70
N LEU A 238 32.99 31.97 -40.86
CA LEU A 238 33.48 32.43 -42.16
C LEU A 238 33.51 33.96 -42.25
N ARG A 239 32.41 34.63 -41.87
CA ARG A 239 32.35 36.10 -41.83
C ARG A 239 33.39 36.73 -40.90
N ARG A 240 33.74 36.04 -39.81
CA ARG A 240 34.80 36.51 -38.90
C ARG A 240 36.18 36.36 -39.53
N MET A 241 36.45 35.24 -40.18
CA MET A 241 37.72 35.01 -40.89
C MET A 241 37.92 36.01 -42.03
N GLU A 242 36.88 36.27 -42.84
CA GLU A 242 36.92 37.27 -43.91
C GLU A 242 37.24 38.68 -43.36
N LYS A 243 36.59 39.07 -42.24
CA LYS A 243 36.89 40.36 -41.59
C LYS A 243 38.33 40.44 -41.08
N GLU A 244 38.83 39.37 -40.45
CA GLU A 244 40.21 39.31 -39.96
C GLU A 244 41.23 39.37 -41.13
N GLU A 245 40.92 38.74 -42.26
CA GLU A 245 41.71 38.80 -43.49
C GLU A 245 41.71 40.20 -44.10
N GLU A 246 40.54 40.82 -44.28
CA GLU A 246 40.42 42.20 -44.77
C GLU A 246 41.17 43.21 -43.89
N GLU A 247 41.08 43.07 -42.56
CA GLU A 247 41.84 43.89 -41.62
C GLU A 247 43.35 43.63 -41.74
N GLY A 248 43.76 42.38 -41.90
CA GLY A 248 45.15 42.00 -42.14
C GLY A 248 45.71 42.62 -43.42
N GLU A 249 44.96 42.57 -44.51
CA GLU A 249 45.34 43.23 -45.77
C GLU A 249 45.44 44.75 -45.63
N ARG A 250 44.47 45.38 -44.94
CA ARG A 250 44.52 46.82 -44.66
C ARG A 250 45.76 47.23 -43.86
N ARG A 251 46.19 46.39 -42.91
CA ARG A 251 47.44 46.61 -42.15
C ARG A 251 48.69 46.47 -43.02
N ARG A 252 48.71 45.55 -43.98
CA ARG A 252 49.85 45.35 -44.90
C ARG A 252 49.99 46.46 -45.95
N ARG A 253 48.91 47.18 -46.27
CA ARG A 253 48.91 48.29 -47.23
C ARG A 253 49.24 49.67 -46.61
N ARG A 254 49.45 49.75 -45.30
CA ARG A 254 49.91 50.96 -44.59
C ARG A 254 51.39 50.86 -44.29
#